data_AF-A0A7K1B9K0-F1
#
_entry.id   AF-A0A7K1B9K0-F1
#
_cell.length_a   1.000
_cell.length_b   1.000
_cell.length_c   1.000
_cell.angle_alpha   90.00
_cell.angle_beta   90.00
_cell.angle_gamma   90.00
#
_symmetry.space_group_name_H-M   'P 1'
#
loop_
_entity.id
_entity.type
_entity.pdbx_description
1 polymer ?
#
loop_
_entity_poly.entity_id
_entity_poly.type
_entity_poly.pdbx_seq_one_letter_code
_entity_poly.pdbx_strand_id
1 'polypeptide(L)' 'MSTTASLIDDLLHPATDAGVAAQVMGVVVVTTIVTTLVRRERSLVMLTVGASMVVLGWFGLRALH' A
#
# COMPACT_ATOMS: atom_id res chain seq x y z
N MET A 1 20.68 -14.32 0.03
CA MET A 1 19.92 -13.08 -0.21
C MET A 1 19.96 -12.26 1.07
N SER A 2 20.19 -10.94 0.99
CA SER A 2 20.22 -10.11 2.20
C SER A 2 18.84 -10.12 2.86
N THR A 3 18.78 -10.14 4.18
CA THR A 3 17.55 -10.18 4.99
C THR A 3 16.57 -9.07 4.60
N THR A 4 17.08 -7.94 4.11
CA THR A 4 16.30 -6.81 3.60
C THR A 4 15.59 -7.13 2.29
N ALA A 5 16.23 -7.85 1.38
CA ALA A 5 15.64 -8.21 0.10
C ALA A 5 14.49 -9.21 0.29
N SER A 6 14.62 -10.16 1.22
CA SER A 6 13.53 -11.09 1.55
C SER A 6 12.35 -10.38 2.22
N LEU A 7 12.62 -9.40 3.11
CA LEU A 7 11.55 -8.60 3.73
C LEU A 7 10.80 -7.75 2.71
N ILE A 8 11.50 -7.16 1.74
CA ILE A 8 10.87 -6.37 0.67
C ILE A 8 10.03 -7.26 -0.24
N ASP A 9 10.53 -8.44 -0.60
CA ASP A 9 9.81 -9.37 -1.46
C ASP A 9 8.57 -9.94 -0.75
N ASP A 10 8.68 -10.29 0.52
CA ASP A 10 7.53 -10.74 1.34
C ASP A 10 6.50 -9.61 1.55
N LEU A 11 6.96 -8.35 1.57
CA LEU A 11 6.08 -7.18 1.59
C LEU A 11 5.48 -6.84 0.21
N LEU A 12 5.97 -7.41 -0.90
CA LEU A 12 5.44 -7.20 -2.26
C LEU A 12 4.60 -8.40 -2.74
N HIS A 13 4.97 -9.60 -2.30
CA HIS A 13 4.31 -10.87 -2.59
C HIS A 13 4.11 -11.68 -1.31
N PRO A 14 3.22 -11.23 -0.42
CA PRO A 14 3.01 -11.90 0.86
C PRO A 14 2.45 -13.30 0.64
N ALA A 15 3.16 -14.30 1.17
CA ALA A 15 2.70 -15.69 1.19
C ALA A 15 1.87 -16.03 2.44
N THR A 16 1.79 -15.10 3.41
CA THR A 16 1.14 -15.30 4.70
C THR A 16 0.18 -14.14 5.04
N ASP A 17 -0.85 -14.44 5.83
CA ASP A 17 -1.86 -13.45 6.28
C ASP A 17 -1.23 -12.24 6.99
N ALA A 18 -0.14 -12.48 7.73
CA ALA A 18 0.64 -11.44 8.41
C ALA A 18 1.33 -10.49 7.41
N GLY A 19 1.84 -11.03 6.30
CA GLY A 19 2.44 -10.23 5.22
C GLY A 19 1.41 -9.35 4.52
N VAL A 20 0.20 -9.86 4.28
CA VAL A 20 -0.92 -9.07 3.71
C VAL A 20 -1.29 -7.92 4.64
N ALA A 21 -1.42 -8.17 5.94
CA ALA A 21 -1.71 -7.13 6.92
C ALA A 21 -0.62 -6.05 6.97
N ALA A 22 0.66 -6.44 6.93
CA ALA A 22 1.78 -5.51 6.87
C ALA A 22 1.78 -4.68 5.58
N GLN A 23 1.45 -5.28 4.45
CA GLN A 23 1.37 -4.63 3.15
C GLN A 23 0.23 -3.59 3.09
N VAL A 24 -0.95 -3.94 3.60
CA VAL A 24 -2.09 -3.01 3.73
C VAL A 24 -1.74 -1.85 4.67
N MET A 25 -1.16 -2.13 5.84
CA MET A 25 -0.73 -1.10 6.78
C MET A 25 0.32 -0.17 6.16
N GLY A 26 1.27 -0.72 5.40
CA GLY A 26 2.27 0.07 4.67
C GLY A 26 1.62 1.04 3.68
N VAL A 27 0.66 0.57 2.87
CA VAL A 27 -0.06 1.43 1.93
C VAL A 27 -0.86 2.51 2.65
N VAL A 28 -1.51 2.21 3.77
CA VAL A 28 -2.26 3.21 4.56
C VAL A 28 -1.32 4.29 5.10
N VAL A 29 -0.16 3.91 5.64
CA VAL A 29 0.84 4.86 6.16
C VAL A 29 1.38 5.74 5.02
N VAL A 30 1.79 5.14 3.91
CA VAL A 30 2.30 5.88 2.75
C VAL A 30 1.25 6.84 2.20
N THR A 31 0.01 6.37 2.03
CA THR A 31 -1.10 7.20 1.57
C THR A 31 -1.32 8.38 2.51
N THR A 32 -1.34 8.14 3.82
CA THR A 32 -1.51 9.20 4.82
C THR A 32 -0.40 10.25 4.74
N ILE A 33 0.86 9.83 4.60
CA ILE A 33 2.00 10.73 4.45
C ILE A 33 1.86 11.55 3.17
N VAL A 34 1.62 10.90 2.02
CA VAL A 34 1.50 11.58 0.72
C VAL A 34 0.33 12.56 0.73
N THR A 35 -0.85 12.14 1.20
CA THR A 35 -2.02 13.01 1.35
C THR A 35 -1.74 14.20 2.26
N THR A 36 -1.01 13.99 3.35
CA THR A 36 -0.60 15.08 4.27
C THR A 36 0.33 16.07 3.58
N LEU A 37 1.26 15.60 2.73
CA LEU A 37 2.17 16.47 1.97
C LEU A 37 1.42 17.28 0.91
N VAL A 38 0.50 16.66 0.17
CA VAL A 38 -0.25 17.32 -0.90
C VAL A 38 -1.54 18.00 -0.43
N ARG A 39 -1.79 18.07 0.89
CA ARG A 39 -3.06 18.57 1.48
C ARG A 39 -3.48 19.97 1.04
N ARG A 40 -2.56 20.78 0.52
CA ARG A 40 -2.85 22.13 0.03
C ARG A 40 -3.55 22.13 -1.33
N GLU A 41 -3.36 21.08 -2.14
CA GLU A 41 -3.94 20.97 -3.47
C GLU A 41 -5.04 19.92 -3.51
N ARG A 42 -6.28 20.36 -3.61
CA ARG A 42 -7.46 19.47 -3.58
C ARG A 42 -7.44 18.42 -4.70
N SER A 43 -6.91 18.77 -5.88
CA SER A 43 -6.74 17.85 -7.01
C SER A 43 -5.76 16.71 -6.68
N LEU A 44 -4.60 17.02 -6.10
CA LEU A 44 -3.61 16.03 -5.71
C LEU A 44 -4.10 15.14 -4.57
N VAL A 45 -4.84 15.68 -3.61
CA VAL A 45 -5.50 14.88 -2.57
C VAL A 45 -6.45 13.86 -3.21
N MET A 46 -7.31 14.30 -4.12
CA MET A 46 -8.29 13.44 -4.78
C MET A 46 -7.61 12.34 -5.61
N LEU A 47 -6.54 12.69 -6.32
CA LEU A 47 -5.70 11.73 -7.06
C LEU A 47 -5.08 10.70 -6.11
N THR A 48 -4.49 11.14 -5.01
CA THR A 48 -3.81 10.27 -4.03
C THR A 48 -4.81 9.28 -3.41
N VAL A 49 -5.98 9.77 -3.00
CA VAL A 49 -7.04 8.94 -2.45
C VAL A 49 -7.56 7.96 -3.49
N GLY A 50 -7.86 8.42 -4.71
CA GLY A 50 -8.30 7.55 -5.80
C GLY A 50 -7.29 6.46 -6.14
N ALA A 51 -6.01 6.81 -6.25
CA ALA A 51 -4.93 5.85 -6.49
C ALA A 51 -4.82 4.82 -5.36
N SER A 52 -4.91 5.26 -4.09
CA SER A 52 -4.88 4.35 -2.94
C SER A 52 -6.05 3.36 -2.94
N MET A 53 -7.24 3.79 -3.37
CA MET A 53 -8.40 2.89 -3.50
C MET A 53 -8.19 1.83 -4.59
N VAL A 54 -7.58 2.19 -5.72
CA VAL A 54 -7.24 1.22 -6.77
C VAL A 54 -6.23 0.20 -6.26
N VAL A 55 -5.19 0.63 -5.53
CA VAL A 55 -4.17 -0.26 -4.95
C VAL A 55 -4.79 -1.21 -3.92
N LEU A 56 -5.61 -0.70 -3.01
CA LEU A 56 -6.29 -1.53 -2.01
C LEU A 56 -7.30 -2.49 -2.66
N GLY A 57 -8.02 -2.04 -3.69
CA GLY A 57 -8.90 -2.90 -4.48
C GLY A 57 -8.15 -4.02 -5.18
N TRP A 58 -6.97 -3.73 -5.75
CA TRP A 58 -6.09 -4.74 -6.34
C TRP A 58 -5.61 -5.77 -5.31
N PHE A 59 -5.22 -5.33 -4.12
CA PHE A 59 -4.85 -6.26 -3.03
C PHE A 59 -6.03 -7.13 -2.60
N GLY A 60 -7.24 -6.57 -2.51
CA GLY A 60 -8.45 -7.33 -2.22
C GLY A 60 -8.74 -8.40 -3.28
N LEU A 61 -8.62 -8.06 -4.56
CA LEU A 61 -8.78 -9.01 -5.66
C LEU A 61 -7.70 -10.11 -5.63
N ARG A 62 -6.45 -9.73 -5.34
CA ARG A 62 -5.35 -10.68 -5.23
C ARG A 62 -5.50 -11.61 -4.03
N ALA A 63 -6.02 -11.14 -2.90
CA ALA A 63 -6.28 -11.99 -1.73
C ALA A 63 -7.45 -12.96 -1.94
N LEU A 64 -8.33 -12.70 -2.91
CA LEU A 64 -9.46 -13.55 -3.25
C LEU A 64 -9.10 -14.72 -4.18
N HIS A 65 -7.96 -14.64 -4.87
CA HIS A 65 -7.42 -15.64 -5.79
C HIS A 65 -6.30 -16.45 -5.12
#